data_AF-C5FXR3-F1
#
_entry.id   AF-C5FXR3-F1
#
_cell.length_a   1.000
_cell.length_b   1.000
_cell.length_c   1.000
_cell.angle_alpha   90.00
_cell.angle_beta   90.00
_cell.angle_gamma   90.00
#
_symmetry.space_group_name_H-M   'P 1'
#
loop_
_entity.id
_entity.type
_entity.pdbx_description
1 polymer ?
#
loop_
_entity_poly.entity_id
_entity_poly.type
_entity_poly.pdbx_seq_one_letter_code
_entity_poly.pdbx_strand_id
1 'polypeptide(L)'
;MESQVAVSKSIRNNSSYLSFVLAAEPRWIQDTWVSFPANEKLLGVAEYKWSRGESQRALNELCIVRKATKPGSYDWIQTILLESAILFSSGEYGRARSFASEVLYKCESQVESYSVATCRLRDIAHFLHGKIFMAQSEWAEAYSEFSQVVSAPEYNTRADQFMVITYEKSNKPNGEDSQSASTSQNESQLTLWI
;
A
#
# COMPACT_ATOMS: atom_id res chain seq x y z
N MET A 1 4.83 7.13 38.87
CA MET A 1 4.30 6.54 37.62
C MET A 1 4.91 7.28 36.43
N GLU A 2 6.25 7.38 36.38
CA GLU A 2 6.98 8.34 35.52
C GLU A 2 8.01 7.69 34.58
N SER A 3 8.08 6.35 34.57
CA SER A 3 9.18 5.63 33.89
C SER A 3 8.95 5.44 32.38
N GLN A 4 7.69 5.37 31.91
CA GLN A 4 7.42 5.11 30.48
C GLN A 4 7.48 6.36 29.59
N VAL A 5 7.34 7.57 30.15
CA VAL A 5 7.45 8.85 29.42
C VAL A 5 8.91 9.28 29.21
N ALA A 6 9.84 8.75 30.02
CA ALA A 6 11.27 8.98 29.83
C ALA A 6 11.85 8.18 28.65
N VAL A 7 11.28 7.01 28.34
CA VAL A 7 11.74 6.14 27.25
C VAL A 7 11.43 6.76 25.88
N SER A 8 10.32 7.50 25.75
CA SER A 8 10.00 8.26 24.53
C SER A 8 10.85 9.53 24.34
N LYS A 9 11.51 10.05 25.38
CA LYS A 9 12.54 11.10 25.24
C LYS A 9 13.86 10.59 24.69
N SER A 10 14.14 9.29 24.84
CA SER A 10 15.31 8.63 24.26
C SER A 10 15.15 8.28 22.76
N ILE A 11 14.13 8.81 22.09
CA ILE A 11 13.89 8.63 20.64
C ILE A 11 14.92 9.38 19.75
N ARG A 12 15.80 10.23 20.31
CA ARG A 12 16.45 11.32 19.52
C ARG A 12 17.91 11.16 19.09
N ASN A 13 18.61 10.06 19.38
CA ASN A 13 20.06 9.98 19.15
C ASN A 13 20.52 9.27 17.87
N ASN A 14 19.65 8.95 16.91
CA ASN A 14 20.06 8.35 15.64
C ASN A 14 19.99 9.36 14.49
N SER A 15 21.16 9.72 13.96
CA SER A 15 21.31 10.58 12.77
C SER A 15 20.50 10.08 11.57
N SER A 16 20.40 8.76 11.35
CA SER A 16 19.57 8.16 10.29
C SER A 16 18.06 8.31 10.52
N TYR A 17 17.63 8.29 11.78
CA TYR A 17 16.22 8.52 12.11
C TYR A 17 15.86 9.98 11.84
N LEU A 18 16.72 10.92 12.27
CA LEU A 18 16.54 12.35 12.01
C LEU A 18 16.62 12.68 10.53
N SER A 19 17.52 12.07 9.75
CA SER A 19 17.58 12.31 8.30
C SER A 19 16.36 11.77 7.56
N PHE A 20 15.82 10.63 8.01
CA PHE A 20 14.56 10.10 7.50
C PHE A 20 13.39 11.03 7.84
N VAL A 21 13.35 11.52 9.09
CA VAL A 21 12.28 12.38 9.60
C VAL A 21 12.31 13.78 8.98
N LEU A 22 13.48 14.38 8.80
CA LEU A 22 13.67 15.73 8.29
C LEU A 22 13.74 15.81 6.76
N ALA A 23 13.41 14.73 6.05
CA ALA A 23 13.33 14.78 4.60
C ALA A 23 12.31 15.85 4.18
N ALA A 24 12.71 16.79 3.33
CA ALA A 24 11.84 17.89 2.90
C ALA A 24 10.78 17.46 1.86
N GLU A 25 10.98 16.29 1.25
CA GLU A 25 10.17 15.81 0.13
C GLU A 25 9.41 14.52 0.49
N PRO A 26 8.20 14.32 -0.06
CA PRO A 26 7.47 13.07 0.07
C PRO A 26 8.28 11.89 -0.49
N ARG A 27 8.19 10.73 0.14
CA ARG A 27 8.89 9.52 -0.33
C ARG A 27 8.05 8.27 -0.28
N TRP A 28 8.32 7.37 -1.22
CA TRP A 28 7.70 6.06 -1.25
C TRP A 28 8.38 5.08 -0.30
N ILE A 29 7.57 4.37 0.47
CA ILE A 29 7.97 3.19 1.25
C ILE A 29 7.41 1.97 0.53
N GLN A 30 8.32 1.12 0.06
CA GLN A 30 8.02 -0.17 -0.57
C GLN A 30 6.93 -0.08 -1.65
N ASP A 31 6.94 0.98 -2.46
CA ASP A 31 5.97 1.20 -3.54
C ASP A 31 4.49 1.21 -3.06
N THR A 32 4.23 1.41 -1.77
CA THR A 32 2.89 1.19 -1.20
C THR A 32 2.37 2.40 -0.46
N TRP A 33 3.26 3.17 0.17
CA TRP A 33 2.90 4.31 0.98
C TRP A 33 3.78 5.51 0.72
N VAL A 34 3.20 6.71 0.73
CA VAL A 34 3.93 7.97 0.69
C VAL A 34 4.06 8.53 2.10
N SER A 35 5.30 8.56 2.61
CA SER A 35 5.65 9.23 3.86
C SER A 35 5.80 10.73 3.58
N PHE A 36 4.97 11.54 4.24
CA PHE A 36 5.01 13.00 4.16
C PHE A 36 5.68 13.59 5.41
N PRO A 37 6.36 14.75 5.31
CA PRO A 37 6.89 15.44 6.49
C PRO A 37 5.80 15.76 7.53
N ALA A 38 4.58 16.05 7.07
CA ALA A 38 3.42 16.29 7.94
C ALA A 38 3.03 15.07 8.80
N ASN A 39 3.37 13.85 8.36
CA ASN A 39 3.07 12.62 9.11
C ASN A 39 4.06 12.40 10.28
N GLU A 40 5.18 13.14 10.33
CA GLU A 40 6.28 12.90 11.29
C GLU A 40 5.78 12.69 12.71
N LYS A 41 4.97 13.62 13.22
CA LYS A 41 4.55 13.64 14.63
C LYS A 41 3.66 12.45 14.99
N LEU A 42 2.88 11.95 14.03
CA LEU A 42 1.90 10.90 14.26
C LEU A 42 2.45 9.51 13.88
N LEU A 43 3.03 9.39 12.68
CA LEU A 43 3.39 8.12 12.05
C LEU A 43 4.90 7.94 11.83
N GLY A 44 5.72 8.98 12.02
CA GLY A 44 7.13 8.99 11.60
C GLY A 44 7.96 7.82 12.13
N VAL A 45 7.74 7.40 13.38
CA VAL A 45 8.43 6.23 13.97
C VAL A 45 8.02 4.92 13.28
N ALA A 46 6.73 4.75 13.00
CA ALA A 46 6.21 3.55 12.34
C ALA A 46 6.67 3.48 10.88
N GLU A 47 6.57 4.59 10.15
CA GLU A 47 7.06 4.73 8.78
C GLU A 47 8.57 4.43 8.69
N TYR A 48 9.37 4.94 9.64
CA TYR A 48 10.82 4.66 9.68
C TYR A 48 11.11 3.18 9.86
N LYS A 49 10.52 2.55 10.87
CA LYS A 49 10.71 1.11 11.13
C LYS A 49 10.30 0.28 9.91
N TRP A 50 9.16 0.58 9.29
CA TRP A 50 8.71 -0.15 8.11
C TRP A 50 9.62 0.06 6.89
N SER A 51 10.14 1.27 6.67
CA SER A 51 11.08 1.53 5.58
C SER A 51 12.36 0.70 5.65
N ARG A 52 12.72 0.21 6.84
CA ARG A 52 13.86 -0.69 7.09
C ARG A 52 13.50 -2.18 6.98
N GLY A 53 12.27 -2.51 6.60
CA GLY A 53 11.76 -3.88 6.57
C GLY A 53 11.31 -4.41 7.94
N GLU A 54 11.24 -3.57 8.98
CA GLU A 54 10.85 -3.99 10.33
C GLU A 54 9.31 -3.94 10.51
N SER A 55 8.55 -4.60 9.64
CA SER A 55 7.08 -4.52 9.56
C SER A 55 6.38 -4.78 10.90
N GLN A 56 6.75 -5.84 11.63
CA GLN A 56 6.13 -6.14 12.93
C GLN A 56 6.39 -5.05 13.98
N ARG A 57 7.59 -4.44 13.98
CA ARG A 57 7.91 -3.36 14.91
C ARG A 57 7.19 -2.06 14.54
N ALA A 58 6.94 -1.81 13.26
CA ALA A 58 6.10 -0.72 12.80
C ALA A 58 4.64 -0.90 13.25
N LEU A 59 4.08 -2.11 13.12
CA LEU A 59 2.74 -2.44 13.59
C LEU A 59 2.59 -2.27 15.12
N ASN A 60 3.59 -2.70 15.89
CA ASN A 60 3.59 -2.48 17.34
C ASN A 60 3.55 -0.98 17.68
N GLU A 61 4.26 -0.15 16.92
CA GLU A 61 4.26 1.29 17.12
C GLU A 61 2.91 1.93 16.76
N LEU A 62 2.31 1.51 15.64
CA LEU A 62 0.96 1.92 15.26
C LEU A 62 -0.08 1.57 16.32
N CYS A 63 0.04 0.41 16.97
CA CYS A 63 -0.84 0.03 18.06
C CYS A 63 -0.76 1.02 19.24
N ILE A 64 0.44 1.50 19.57
CA ILE A 64 0.65 2.50 20.63
C ILE A 64 0.04 3.84 20.22
N VAL A 65 0.34 4.33 19.01
CA VAL A 65 -0.21 5.58 18.48
C VAL A 65 -1.74 5.53 18.43
N ARG A 66 -2.32 4.44 17.92
CA ARG A 66 -3.77 4.28 17.78
C ARG A 66 -4.49 4.34 19.14
N LYS A 67 -3.91 3.76 20.20
CA LYS A 67 -4.44 3.85 21.57
C LYS A 67 -4.45 5.27 22.13
N ALA A 68 -3.54 6.13 21.67
CA ALA A 68 -3.46 7.53 22.09
C ALA A 68 -4.38 8.45 21.25
N THR A 69 -4.83 8.00 20.08
CA THR A 69 -5.75 8.77 19.21
C THR A 69 -7.22 8.53 19.53
N LYS A 70 -8.07 9.55 19.31
CA LYS A 70 -9.52 9.41 19.49
C LYS A 70 -10.11 8.48 18.42
N PRO A 71 -10.86 7.43 18.78
CA PRO A 71 -11.52 6.55 17.80
C PRO A 71 -12.36 7.32 16.78
N GLY A 72 -12.21 6.99 15.50
CA GLY A 72 -12.92 7.62 14.39
C GLY A 72 -12.43 9.02 13.99
N SER A 73 -11.43 9.58 14.68
CA SER A 73 -10.76 10.81 14.24
C SER A 73 -9.92 10.57 12.98
N TYR A 74 -9.57 11.66 12.29
CA TYR A 74 -8.69 11.64 11.12
C TYR A 74 -7.39 10.86 11.39
N ASP A 75 -6.68 11.23 12.46
CA ASP A 75 -5.42 10.58 12.86
C ASP A 75 -5.61 9.08 13.09
N TRP A 76 -6.71 8.70 13.75
CA TRP A 76 -7.03 7.30 14.01
C TRP A 76 -7.25 6.53 12.69
N ILE A 77 -7.99 7.10 11.74
CA ILE A 77 -8.21 6.50 10.41
C ILE A 77 -6.88 6.39 9.65
N GLN A 78 -6.02 7.41 9.74
CA GLN A 78 -4.70 7.40 9.11
C GLN A 78 -3.81 6.27 9.65
N THR A 79 -3.90 5.95 10.95
CA THR A 79 -3.17 4.79 11.51
C THR A 79 -3.66 3.45 10.96
N ILE A 80 -4.95 3.31 10.63
CA ILE A 80 -5.50 2.09 10.01
C ILE A 80 -4.99 1.95 8.59
N LEU A 81 -4.94 3.06 7.87
CA LEU A 81 -4.50 3.08 6.49
C LEU A 81 -3.02 2.68 6.36
N LEU A 82 -2.16 3.19 7.25
CA LEU A 82 -0.76 2.76 7.30
C LEU A 82 -0.63 1.29 7.71
N GLU A 83 -1.46 0.78 8.62
CA GLU A 83 -1.47 -0.65 8.96
C GLU A 83 -1.87 -1.51 7.75
N SER A 84 -2.90 -1.12 7.00
CA SER A 84 -3.28 -1.80 5.75
C SER A 84 -2.11 -1.86 4.76
N ALA A 85 -1.39 -0.76 4.58
CA ALA A 85 -0.22 -0.69 3.71
C ALA A 85 0.92 -1.63 4.16
N ILE A 86 1.21 -1.70 5.46
CA ILE A 86 2.22 -2.61 6.01
C ILE A 86 1.80 -4.07 5.82
N LEU A 87 0.54 -4.41 6.08
CA LEU A 87 0.01 -5.77 5.90
C LEU A 87 0.03 -6.20 4.43
N PHE A 88 -0.32 -5.29 3.51
CA PHE A 88 -0.18 -5.54 2.08
C PHE A 88 1.26 -5.90 1.71
N SER A 89 2.23 -5.10 2.16
CA SER A 89 3.66 -5.37 1.88
C SER A 89 4.17 -6.68 2.49
N SER A 90 3.49 -7.17 3.52
CA SER A 90 3.81 -8.43 4.20
C SER A 90 3.08 -9.64 3.59
N GLY A 91 2.27 -9.44 2.55
CA GLY A 91 1.50 -10.50 1.88
C GLY A 91 0.17 -10.87 2.57
N GLU A 92 -0.23 -10.16 3.62
CA GLU A 92 -1.48 -10.40 4.35
C GLU A 92 -2.67 -9.70 3.69
N TYR A 93 -2.94 -10.03 2.42
CA TYR A 93 -3.91 -9.33 1.58
C TYR A 93 -5.34 -9.28 2.14
N GLY A 94 -5.81 -10.37 2.77
CA GLY A 94 -7.15 -10.41 3.36
C GLY A 94 -7.34 -9.38 4.46
N ARG A 95 -6.38 -9.27 5.39
CA ARG A 95 -6.43 -8.27 6.48
C ARG A 95 -6.20 -6.86 5.96
N ALA A 96 -5.26 -6.70 5.03
CA ALA A 96 -5.00 -5.41 4.39
C ALA A 96 -6.28 -4.86 3.73
N ARG A 97 -7.03 -5.72 3.02
CA ARG A 97 -8.30 -5.38 2.37
C ARG A 97 -9.36 -4.97 3.39
N SER A 98 -9.54 -5.75 4.46
CA SER A 98 -10.51 -5.42 5.51
C SER A 98 -10.26 -4.03 6.12
N PHE A 99 -9.00 -3.69 6.41
CA PHE A 99 -8.67 -2.36 6.95
C PHE A 99 -8.85 -1.23 5.93
N ALA A 100 -8.49 -1.44 4.67
CA ALA A 100 -8.72 -0.43 3.65
C ALA A 100 -10.23 -0.20 3.42
N SER A 101 -11.05 -1.26 3.42
CA SER A 101 -12.52 -1.16 3.37
C SER A 101 -13.09 -0.43 4.59
N GLU A 102 -12.55 -0.66 5.78
CA GLU A 102 -12.96 0.06 6.98
C GLU A 102 -12.69 1.58 6.85
N VAL A 103 -11.56 1.96 6.25
CA VAL A 103 -11.25 3.37 5.98
C VAL A 103 -12.24 3.97 4.98
N LEU A 104 -12.53 3.27 3.87
CA LEU A 104 -13.51 3.71 2.88
C LEU A 104 -14.89 3.95 3.52
N TYR A 105 -15.40 2.96 4.26
CA TYR A 105 -16.67 3.05 4.97
C TYR A 105 -16.73 4.26 5.92
N LYS A 106 -15.63 4.52 6.65
CA LYS A 106 -15.56 5.69 7.54
C LYS A 106 -15.54 7.01 6.78
N CYS A 107 -14.82 7.08 5.66
CA CYS A 107 -14.80 8.28 4.82
C CYS A 107 -16.19 8.58 4.22
N GLU A 108 -16.90 7.55 3.77
CA GLU A 108 -18.28 7.66 3.27
C GLU A 108 -19.28 8.04 4.36
N SER A 109 -19.09 7.56 5.59
CA SER A 109 -19.95 7.97 6.71
C SER A 109 -19.76 9.44 7.13
N GLN A 110 -18.69 10.10 6.68
CA GLN A 110 -18.35 11.48 7.01
C GLN A 110 -18.76 12.50 5.93
N VAL A 111 -19.70 12.14 5.05
CA VAL A 111 -20.17 12.93 3.89
C VAL A 111 -20.60 14.37 4.22
N GLU A 112 -21.07 14.66 5.44
CA GLU A 112 -21.43 16.04 5.82
C GLU A 112 -20.21 16.97 5.97
N SER A 113 -18.99 16.43 6.02
CA SER A 113 -17.73 17.16 6.17
C SER A 113 -16.72 16.70 5.11
N TYR A 114 -17.06 16.90 3.83
CA TYR A 114 -16.20 16.65 2.66
C TYR A 114 -14.95 17.54 2.68
N SER A 115 -14.03 17.24 3.60
CA SER A 115 -12.76 17.91 3.72
C SER A 115 -11.77 17.35 2.72
N VAL A 116 -10.86 18.19 2.24
CA VAL A 116 -9.73 17.76 1.37
C VAL A 116 -8.95 16.60 2.01
N ALA A 117 -8.84 16.60 3.35
CA ALA A 117 -8.16 15.57 4.09
C ALA A 117 -8.89 14.21 4.00
N THR A 118 -10.23 14.20 4.13
CA THR A 118 -11.06 13.00 4.01
C THR A 118 -10.99 12.43 2.59
N CYS A 119 -11.06 13.28 1.56
CA CYS A 119 -10.88 12.83 0.16
C CYS A 119 -9.51 12.17 -0.05
N ARG A 120 -8.44 12.73 0.53
CA ARG A 120 -7.11 12.12 0.45
C ARG A 120 -7.04 10.75 1.10
N LEU A 121 -7.64 10.56 2.28
CA LEU A 121 -7.66 9.24 2.93
C LEU A 121 -8.43 8.21 2.09
N ARG A 122 -9.58 8.61 1.54
CA ARG A 122 -10.39 7.78 0.64
C ARG A 122 -9.59 7.34 -0.57
N ASP A 123 -8.90 8.26 -1.23
CA ASP A 123 -8.15 7.98 -2.45
C ASP A 123 -6.94 7.06 -2.17
N ILE A 124 -6.25 7.25 -1.05
CA ILE A 124 -5.18 6.32 -0.64
C ILE A 124 -5.75 4.92 -0.34
N ALA A 125 -6.96 4.84 0.24
CA ALA A 125 -7.61 3.55 0.51
C ALA A 125 -8.00 2.82 -0.79
N HIS A 126 -8.56 3.53 -1.78
CA HIS A 126 -8.81 2.99 -3.12
C HIS A 126 -7.51 2.53 -3.80
N PHE A 127 -6.44 3.31 -3.71
CA PHE A 127 -5.14 2.91 -4.23
C PHE A 127 -4.65 1.59 -3.61
N LEU A 128 -4.78 1.42 -2.29
CA LEU A 128 -4.41 0.18 -1.61
C LEU A 128 -5.31 -1.00 -2.03
N HIS A 129 -6.63 -0.79 -2.17
CA HIS A 129 -7.54 -1.79 -2.72
C HIS A 129 -7.12 -2.24 -4.12
N GLY A 130 -6.85 -1.27 -5.01
CA GLY A 130 -6.37 -1.55 -6.37
C GLY A 130 -5.10 -2.40 -6.37
N LYS A 131 -4.12 -2.07 -5.51
CA LYS A 131 -2.90 -2.87 -5.34
C LYS A 131 -3.18 -4.28 -4.84
N ILE A 132 -4.11 -4.45 -3.90
CA ILE A 132 -4.50 -5.76 -3.37
C ILE A 132 -5.12 -6.62 -4.47
N PHE A 133 -6.09 -6.09 -5.20
CA PHE A 133 -6.72 -6.80 -6.32
C PHE A 133 -5.71 -7.15 -7.40
N MET A 134 -4.80 -6.23 -7.72
CA MET A 134 -3.71 -6.47 -8.67
C MET A 134 -2.80 -7.62 -8.21
N ALA A 135 -2.47 -7.69 -6.91
CA ALA A 135 -1.69 -8.81 -6.35
C ALA A 135 -2.45 -10.15 -6.37
N GLN A 136 -3.78 -10.11 -6.37
CA GLN A 136 -4.68 -11.27 -6.48
C GLN A 136 -5.05 -11.61 -7.93
N SER A 137 -4.52 -10.89 -8.91
CA SER A 137 -4.88 -11.02 -10.34
C SER A 137 -6.36 -10.74 -10.65
N GLU A 138 -7.04 -10.00 -9.79
CA GLU A 138 -8.40 -9.48 -9.98
C GLU A 138 -8.30 -8.15 -10.76
N TRP A 139 -7.98 -8.25 -12.06
CA TRP A 139 -7.54 -7.09 -12.85
C TRP A 139 -8.64 -6.04 -13.08
N ALA A 140 -9.89 -6.48 -13.27
CA ALA A 140 -11.00 -5.56 -13.53
C ALA A 140 -11.37 -4.75 -12.28
N GLU A 141 -11.38 -5.40 -11.12
CA GLU A 141 -11.56 -4.80 -9.81
C GLU A 141 -10.44 -3.83 -9.50
N ALA A 142 -9.18 -4.22 -9.76
CA ALA A 142 -8.03 -3.36 -9.60
C ALA A 142 -8.15 -2.07 -10.44
N TYR A 143 -8.53 -2.19 -11.71
CA TYR A 143 -8.77 -1.04 -12.59
C TYR A 143 -9.85 -0.11 -12.02
N SER A 144 -10.98 -0.68 -11.60
CA SER A 144 -12.10 0.08 -11.01
C SER A 144 -11.64 0.88 -9.80
N GLU A 145 -10.87 0.28 -8.90
CA GLU A 145 -10.36 0.95 -7.70
C GLU A 145 -9.37 2.08 -8.03
N PHE A 146 -8.41 1.85 -8.94
CA PHE A 146 -7.48 2.90 -9.34
C PHE A 146 -8.16 4.11 -9.97
N SER A 147 -9.27 3.91 -10.69
CA SER A 147 -10.05 4.99 -11.29
C SER A 147 -10.70 5.94 -10.26
N GLN A 148 -10.80 5.53 -8.99
CA GLN A 148 -11.35 6.36 -7.91
C GLN A 148 -10.30 7.32 -7.29
N VAL A 149 -9.02 7.19 -7.64
CA VAL A 149 -7.92 7.94 -7.02
C VAL A 149 -7.69 9.27 -7.75
N VAL A 150 -8.22 10.39 -7.24
CA VAL A 150 -8.27 11.67 -7.99
C VAL A 150 -7.62 12.87 -7.26
N SER A 151 -7.69 12.90 -5.94
CA SER A 151 -7.42 14.06 -5.07
C SER A 151 -6.07 13.99 -4.36
N ALA A 152 -5.38 12.85 -4.41
CA ALA A 152 -4.06 12.62 -3.82
C ALA A 152 -3.00 12.53 -4.94
N PRO A 153 -2.32 13.64 -5.30
CA PRO A 153 -1.52 13.72 -6.53
C PRO A 153 -0.44 12.64 -6.63
N GLU A 154 0.28 12.39 -5.53
CA GLU A 154 1.36 11.39 -5.49
C GLU A 154 0.83 9.99 -5.81
N TYR A 155 -0.39 9.69 -5.36
CA TYR A 155 -1.05 8.40 -5.58
C TYR A 155 -1.75 8.33 -6.94
N ASN A 156 -2.38 9.41 -7.38
CA ASN A 156 -3.08 9.48 -8.67
C ASN A 156 -2.12 9.18 -9.84
N THR A 157 -0.94 9.81 -9.86
CA THR A 157 0.05 9.54 -10.92
C THR A 157 0.40 8.05 -11.02
N ARG A 158 0.45 7.35 -9.89
CA ARG A 158 0.77 5.92 -9.84
C ARG A 158 -0.43 5.04 -10.13
N ALA A 159 -1.62 5.46 -9.71
CA ALA A 159 -2.88 4.83 -10.06
C ALA A 159 -3.08 4.81 -11.58
N ASP A 160 -2.82 5.93 -12.27
CA ASP A 160 -2.90 6.01 -13.74
C ASP A 160 -1.98 5.00 -14.43
N GLN A 161 -0.74 4.85 -13.94
CA GLN A 161 0.19 3.85 -14.45
C GLN A 161 -0.33 2.42 -14.25
N PHE A 162 -0.90 2.13 -13.07
CA PHE A 162 -1.48 0.82 -12.81
C PHE A 162 -2.76 0.56 -13.59
N MET A 163 -3.57 1.57 -13.89
CA MET A 163 -4.75 1.43 -14.76
C MET A 163 -4.39 0.93 -16.15
N VAL A 164 -3.28 1.41 -16.73
CA VAL A 164 -2.80 0.91 -18.02
C VAL A 164 -2.49 -0.59 -17.92
N ILE A 165 -1.74 -0.99 -16.88
CA ILE A 165 -1.34 -2.40 -16.68
C ILE A 165 -2.56 -3.29 -16.44
N THR A 166 -3.50 -2.87 -15.60
CA THR A 166 -4.69 -3.67 -15.28
C THR A 166 -5.63 -3.78 -16.47
N TYR A 167 -5.78 -2.73 -17.28
CA TYR A 167 -6.55 -2.75 -18.52
C TYR A 167 -5.94 -3.71 -19.57
N GLU A 168 -4.63 -3.67 -19.76
CA GLU A 168 -3.95 -4.61 -20.66
C GLU A 168 -4.14 -6.05 -20.20
N LYS A 169 -4.01 -6.32 -18.89
CA LYS A 169 -4.16 -7.66 -18.32
C LYS A 169 -5.60 -8.16 -18.36
N SER A 170 -6.60 -7.31 -18.13
CA SER A 170 -8.02 -7.70 -18.19
C SER A 170 -8.48 -8.06 -19.60
N ASN A 171 -7.86 -7.45 -20.62
CA ASN A 171 -8.22 -7.66 -22.03
C ASN A 171 -7.39 -8.73 -22.73
N LYS A 172 -6.39 -9.32 -22.07
CA LYS A 172 -5.70 -10.48 -22.63
C LYS A 172 -6.64 -11.69 -22.59
N PRO A 173 -6.92 -12.35 -23.73
CA PRO A 173 -7.63 -13.62 -23.71
C PRO A 173 -6.79 -14.63 -22.93
N ASN A 174 -7.44 -15.45 -22.08
CA ASN A 174 -6.84 -16.47 -21.21
C ASN A 174 -6.13 -17.64 -21.97
N GLY A 175 -5.49 -17.38 -23.11
CA GLY A 175 -5.04 -18.38 -24.08
C GLY A 175 -3.54 -18.44 -24.36
N GLU A 176 -2.68 -17.75 -23.61
CA GLU A 176 -1.21 -17.82 -23.82
C GLU A 176 -0.43 -18.44 -22.64
N ASP A 177 -1.10 -19.19 -21.77
CA ASP A 177 -0.45 -20.07 -20.79
C ASP A 177 -0.78 -21.55 -21.09
N SER A 178 -0.54 -22.01 -22.32
CA SER A 178 -0.42 -23.43 -22.67
C SER A 178 0.18 -23.61 -24.06
N GLN A 179 1.23 -24.42 -24.16
CA GLN A 179 1.87 -24.97 -25.36
C GLN A 179 2.98 -24.15 -26.04
N SER A 180 4.20 -24.31 -25.55
CA SER A 180 5.37 -24.49 -26.43
C SER A 180 6.48 -25.27 -25.74
N ALA A 181 6.18 -26.50 -25.29
CA ALA A 181 7.22 -27.49 -24.99
C ALA A 181 6.67 -28.93 -25.00
N SER A 182 6.18 -29.40 -26.16
CA SER A 182 6.34 -30.78 -26.63
C SER A 182 5.38 -31.08 -27.78
N THR A 183 5.90 -31.35 -28.98
CA THR A 183 5.61 -32.61 -29.68
C THR A 183 6.73 -32.85 -30.70
N SER A 184 7.42 -33.96 -30.46
CA SER A 184 8.31 -34.67 -31.37
C SER A 184 7.68 -34.93 -32.74
N GLN A 185 8.35 -34.53 -33.82
CA GLN A 185 8.24 -35.25 -35.09
C GLN A 185 9.39 -36.24 -35.15
N ASN A 186 9.06 -37.49 -34.80
CA ASN A 186 9.84 -38.65 -35.17
C ASN A 186 8.99 -39.38 -36.21
N GLU A 187 9.32 -39.22 -37.49
CA GLU A 187 9.06 -40.23 -38.52
C GLU A 187 9.89 -39.92 -39.77
N SER A 188 11.06 -40.55 -39.80
CA SER A 188 11.50 -41.43 -40.89
C SER A 188 11.12 -41.04 -42.31
N GLN A 189 12.11 -40.62 -43.11
CA GLN A 189 12.51 -41.38 -44.31
C GLN A 189 13.75 -40.76 -45.01
N LEU A 190 14.76 -41.63 -45.20
CA LEU A 190 15.62 -41.75 -46.40
C LEU A 190 16.45 -40.54 -46.85
N THR A 191 17.77 -40.57 -46.61
CA THR A 191 18.73 -40.93 -47.67
C THR A 191 20.15 -41.14 -47.12
N LEU A 192 20.68 -42.34 -47.40
CA LEU A 192 22.09 -42.71 -47.40
C LEU A 192 22.84 -41.98 -48.54
N TRP A 193 24.18 -42.17 -48.61
CA TRP A 193 25.18 -41.62 -49.56
C TRP A 193 25.65 -40.21 -49.15
N ILE A 194 26.89 -39.98 -48.70
CA ILE A 194 28.22 -40.45 -49.16
C ILE A 194 29.12 -40.79 -47.97
#